data_AF-A0A975AUL8-F1
#
_entry.id   AF-A0A975AUL8-F1
#
_cell.length_a   1.000
_cell.length_b   1.000
_cell.length_c   1.000
_cell.angle_alpha   90.00
_cell.angle_beta   90.00
_cell.angle_gamma   90.00
#
_symmetry.space_group_name_H-M   'P 1'
#
loop_
_entity.id
_entity.type
_entity.pdbx_description
1 polymer ?
#
loop_
_entity_poly.entity_id
_entity_poly.type
_entity_poly.pdbx_seq_one_letter_code
_entity_poly.pdbx_strand_id
1 'polypeptide(L)' 'MDSNKNFELENLMENIKRKIINDDIMNKIYNEEDIFLKANDWKINCAKVIVESYKKLLKVMGKIN' A
#
# COMPACT_ATOMS: atom_id res chain seq x y z
N MET A 1 5.55 11.83 -25.17
CA MET A 1 5.33 10.37 -25.08
C MET A 1 5.31 9.87 -23.63
N ASP A 2 5.81 10.64 -22.65
CA ASP A 2 5.92 10.21 -21.25
C ASP A 2 4.62 10.32 -20.41
N SER A 3 3.64 11.14 -20.83
CA SER A 3 2.40 11.32 -20.06
C SER A 3 1.56 10.05 -19.94
N ASN A 4 1.62 9.17 -20.94
CA ASN A 4 0.83 7.93 -20.96
C ASN A 4 1.36 6.88 -19.97
N LYS A 5 2.68 6.84 -19.77
CA LYS A 5 3.33 5.94 -18.79
C LYS A 5 3.05 6.37 -17.35
N ASN A 6 3.02 7.69 -17.10
CA ASN A 6 2.66 8.21 -15.78
C ASN A 6 1.20 7.89 -15.44
N PHE A 7 0.28 7.99 -16.41
CA PHE A 7 -1.13 7.64 -16.20
C PHE A 7 -1.35 6.14 -15.90
N GLU A 8 -0.66 5.24 -16.61
CA GLU A 8 -0.72 3.81 -16.31
C GLU A 8 -0.18 3.49 -14.91
N LEU A 9 0.93 4.14 -14.52
CA LEU A 9 1.52 3.98 -13.20
C LEU A 9 0.62 4.51 -12.08
N GLU A 10 -0.03 5.65 -12.28
CA GLU A 10 -1.02 6.22 -11.35
C GLU A 10 -2.21 5.26 -11.17
N ASN A 11 -2.75 4.71 -12.25
CA ASN A 11 -3.84 3.73 -12.18
C ASN A 11 -3.43 2.45 -11.43
N LEU A 12 -2.21 1.95 -11.65
CA LEU A 12 -1.68 0.80 -10.91
C LEU A 12 -1.55 1.11 -9.42
N MET A 13 -1.04 2.31 -9.07
CA MET A 13 -0.94 2.77 -7.69
C MET A 13 -2.30 2.89 -7.01
N GLU A 14 -3.30 3.44 -7.70
CA GLU A 14 -4.68 3.49 -7.19
C GLU A 14 -5.26 2.09 -6.98
N ASN A 15 -5.02 1.17 -7.89
CA ASN A 15 -5.51 -0.20 -7.77
C ASN A 15 -4.90 -0.91 -6.55
N ILE A 16 -3.60 -0.72 -6.29
CA ILE A 16 -2.94 -1.24 -5.08
C ILE A 16 -3.56 -0.60 -3.83
N LYS A 17 -3.76 0.72 -3.83
CA LYS A 17 -4.41 1.44 -2.73
C LYS A 17 -5.80 0.89 -2.42
N ARG A 18 -6.63 0.67 -3.44
CA ARG A 18 -7.98 0.09 -3.28
C ARG A 18 -7.92 -1.30 -2.66
N LYS A 19 -6.98 -2.15 -3.08
CA LYS A 19 -6.78 -3.47 -2.48
C LYS A 19 -6.37 -3.41 -1.00
N ILE A 20 -5.52 -2.46 -0.64
CA ILE A 20 -5.11 -2.22 0.76
C ILE A 20 -6.31 -1.76 1.60
N ILE A 21 -7.08 -0.79 1.11
CA ILE A 21 -8.22 -0.23 1.84
C ILE A 21 -9.36 -1.25 2.01
N ASN A 22 -9.57 -2.11 1.01
CA ASN A 22 -10.65 -3.11 1.03
C ASN A 22 -10.32 -4.35 1.90
N ASP A 23 -9.08 -4.50 2.35
CA ASP A 23 -8.66 -5.57 3.25
C ASP A 23 -8.62 -5.06 4.68
N ASP A 24 -9.34 -5.72 5.60
CA ASP A 24 -9.48 -5.25 6.98
C ASP A 24 -8.14 -5.10 7.73
N ILE A 25 -7.21 -6.03 7.53
CA ILE A 25 -5.92 -6.02 8.25
C ILE A 25 -5.02 -4.96 7.62
N MET A 26 -4.86 -4.98 6.30
CA MET A 26 -4.00 -4.02 5.61
C MET A 26 -4.50 -2.59 5.75
N ASN A 27 -5.81 -2.36 5.74
CA ASN A 27 -6.40 -1.03 5.94
C ASN A 27 -6.07 -0.49 7.34
N LYS A 28 -6.22 -1.32 8.38
CA LYS A 28 -5.83 -0.95 9.75
C LYS A 28 -4.35 -0.63 9.86
N ILE A 29 -3.47 -1.44 9.27
CA ILE A 29 -2.03 -1.17 9.23
C ILE A 29 -1.74 0.14 8.49
N TYR A 30 -2.41 0.36 7.36
CA TYR A 30 -2.22 1.55 6.53
C TYR A 30 -2.56 2.83 7.29
N ASN A 31 -3.68 2.81 8.03
CA ASN A 31 -4.15 3.90 8.88
C ASN A 31 -3.46 3.96 10.26
N GLU A 32 -2.49 3.08 10.52
CA GLU A 32 -1.75 3.02 11.79
C GLU A 32 -2.67 2.78 13.00
N GLU A 33 -3.77 2.06 12.76
CA GLU A 33 -4.72 1.64 13.80
C GLU A 33 -4.14 0.49 14.63
N ASP A 34 -4.55 0.42 15.91
CA ASP A 34 -4.17 -0.68 16.78
C ASP A 34 -4.78 -2.00 16.31
N ILE A 35 -3.90 -2.96 16.04
CA ILE A 35 -4.27 -4.31 15.66
C ILE A 35 -4.02 -5.21 16.87
N PHE A 36 -5.07 -5.45 17.64
CA PHE A 36 -5.06 -6.45 18.72
C PHE A 36 -5.04 -7.85 18.11
N LEU A 37 -3.88 -8.30 17.66
CA LEU A 37 -3.69 -9.66 17.13
C LEU A 37 -2.34 -10.22 17.59
N LYS A 38 -2.26 -11.56 17.63
CA LYS A 38 -1.08 -12.29 18.09
C LYS A 38 0.16 -11.88 17.28
N ALA A 39 1.22 -11.45 17.96
CA ALA A 39 2.45 -10.90 17.39
C ALA A 39 3.21 -11.81 16.40
N ASN A 40 2.79 -13.06 16.20
CA ASN A 40 3.38 -14.04 15.29
C ASN A 40 2.43 -14.52 14.17
N ASP A 41 1.32 -13.81 13.92
CA ASP A 41 0.48 -14.15 12.77
C ASP A 41 1.20 -13.76 11.46
N TRP A 42 1.55 -14.76 10.67
CA TRP A 42 2.22 -14.58 9.38
C TRP A 42 1.43 -13.68 8.43
N LYS A 43 0.09 -13.66 8.54
CA LYS A 43 -0.77 -12.79 7.73
C LYS A 43 -0.52 -11.32 8.03
N ILE A 44 -0.31 -10.98 9.30
CA ILE A 44 -0.01 -9.60 9.73
C ILE A 44 1.36 -9.18 9.24
N ASN A 45 2.35 -10.06 9.36
CA ASN A 45 3.70 -9.77 8.88
C ASN A 45 3.71 -9.56 7.36
N CYS A 46 3.00 -10.40 6.60
CA CYS A 46 2.81 -10.18 5.17
C CYS A 46 2.08 -8.86 4.87
N ALA A 47 0.99 -8.57 5.57
CA ALA A 47 0.22 -7.33 5.41
C ALA A 47 1.07 -6.07 5.69
N LYS A 48 1.91 -6.09 6.74
CA LYS A 48 2.87 -5.02 7.06
C LYS A 48 3.83 -4.77 5.91
N VAL A 49 4.46 -5.83 5.39
CA VAL A 49 5.42 -5.73 4.28
C VAL A 49 4.77 -5.13 3.03
N ILE A 50 3.54 -5.54 2.70
CA ILE A 50 2.79 -5.01 1.55
C ILE A 50 2.52 -3.51 1.74
N VAL A 51 1.97 -3.12 2.90
CA VAL A 51 1.63 -1.72 3.20
C VAL A 51 2.86 -0.82 3.23
N GLU A 52 3.96 -1.27 3.84
CA GLU A 52 5.23 -0.52 3.85
C GLU A 52 5.81 -0.35 2.45
N SER A 53 5.72 -1.39 1.62
CA SER A 53 6.17 -1.33 0.22
C SER A 53 5.34 -0.31 -0.57
N TYR A 54 4.03 -0.30 -0.39
CA TYR A 54 3.15 0.71 -0.99
C TYR A 54 3.48 2.13 -0.49
N LYS A 55 3.69 2.34 0.82
CA LYS A 55 4.12 3.64 1.38
C LYS A 55 5.47 4.10 0.77
N LYS A 56 6.40 3.18 0.50
CA LYS A 56 7.67 3.50 -0.20
C LYS A 56 7.44 3.88 -1.67
N LEU A 57 6.57 3.17 -2.38
CA LEU A 57 6.22 3.50 -3.77
C LEU A 57 5.58 4.90 -3.88
N LEU A 58 4.71 5.30 -2.95
CA LEU A 58 4.16 6.66 -2.90
C LEU A 58 5.26 7.73 -2.80
N LYS A 59 6.28 7.50 -1.98
CA LYS A 59 7.42 8.43 -1.84
C LYS A 59 8.26 8.51 -3.11
N VAL A 60 8.36 7.42 -3.87
CA VAL A 60 9.06 7.41 -5.16
C VAL A 60 8.24 8.16 -6.22
N MET A 61 6.93 7.89 -6.29
CA MET A 61 6.00 8.59 -7.18
C MET A 61 6.03 10.11 -6.98
N GLY A 62 6.00 10.57 -5.72
CA GLY A 62 6.07 12.00 -5.40
C GLY A 62 7.41 12.68 -5.74
N LYS A 63 8.43 11.93 -6.18
CA LYS A 63 9.70 12.47 -6.70
C LYS A 63 9.80 12.43 -8.23
N ILE A 64 8.91 11.67 -8.88
CA ILE A 64 8.87 11.51 -10.34
C ILE A 64 7.94 12.57 -10.95
N ASN A 65 6.88 12.95 -10.23
CA ASN A 65 6.03 14.10 -10.53
C ASN A 65 6.64 15.41 -10.01
#